data_AF-A0A2W5ZW67-F1
#
_entry.id   AF-A0A2W5ZW67-F1
#
_cell.length_a   1.000
_cell.length_b   1.000
_cell.length_c   1.000
_cell.angle_alpha   90.00
_cell.angle_beta   90.00
_cell.angle_gamma   90.00
#
_symmetry.space_group_name_H-M   'P 1'
#
loop_
_entity.id
_entity.type
_entity.pdbx_description
1 polymer ?
#
loop_
_entity_poly.entity_id
_entity_poly.type
_entity_poly.pdbx_seq_one_letter_code
_entity_poly.pdbx_strand_id
1 'polypeptide(L)'
;YDDSDGWYDHVMAPLVHQSQTTLDALTGTNQCGAEPSKVPSGQQARCGFGPRLPLLVISPFAKRNFIDSSLTDQSSILRFIEDNWNLGRVGAGSADATAGTLAGMFDFARPNARPLILDTSTGQPREGEQADSEQG
;
A
#
# COMPACT_ATOMS: atom_id res chain seq x y z
N TYR A 1 3.37 0.40 -7.76
CA TYR A 1 4.42 -0.60 -8.02
C TYR A 1 3.84 -1.98 -7.75
N ASP A 2 4.25 -2.97 -8.53
CA ASP A 2 3.78 -4.36 -8.48
C ASP A 2 4.76 -5.29 -7.73
N ASP A 3 6.06 -5.04 -7.82
CA ASP A 3 7.08 -5.65 -6.97
C ASP A 3 8.27 -4.71 -6.73
N SER A 4 9.30 -5.20 -6.03
CA SER A 4 10.47 -4.43 -5.66
C SER A 4 11.70 -4.68 -6.56
N ASP A 5 11.56 -5.47 -7.63
CA ASP A 5 12.68 -5.96 -8.46
C ASP A 5 13.77 -6.72 -7.65
N GLY A 6 13.44 -7.15 -6.43
CA GLY A 6 14.42 -7.68 -5.47
C GLY A 6 15.42 -6.66 -4.93
N TRP A 7 15.21 -5.35 -5.18
CA TRP A 7 16.07 -4.30 -4.66
C TRP A 7 16.00 -4.22 -3.14
N TYR A 8 17.09 -3.74 -2.55
CA TYR A 8 17.23 -3.64 -1.12
C TYR A 8 16.17 -2.71 -0.51
N ASP A 9 15.46 -3.24 0.49
CA ASP A 9 14.73 -2.47 1.49
C ASP A 9 15.14 -2.93 2.88
N HIS A 10 15.26 -2.00 3.82
CA HIS A 10 15.76 -2.30 5.16
C HIS A 10 14.73 -2.94 6.09
N VAL A 11 13.45 -2.96 5.72
CA VAL A 11 12.38 -3.43 6.60
C VAL A 11 12.01 -4.86 6.29
N MET A 12 12.07 -5.72 7.31
CA MET A 12 11.38 -6.99 7.29
C MET A 12 9.87 -6.73 7.43
N ALA A 13 9.11 -7.01 6.37
CA ALA A 13 7.67 -6.84 6.39
C ALA A 13 7.01 -7.73 7.47
N PRO A 14 5.92 -7.29 8.09
CA PRO A 14 5.18 -8.13 9.03
C PRO A 14 4.62 -9.35 8.32
N LEU A 15 4.77 -10.51 8.95
CA LEU A 15 4.27 -11.77 8.44
C LEU A 15 2.77 -11.96 8.78
N VAL A 16 1.93 -11.35 7.95
CA VAL A 16 0.46 -11.35 8.06
C VAL A 16 -0.13 -12.64 7.48
N HIS A 17 0.33 -13.04 6.29
CA HIS A 17 -0.10 -14.25 5.60
C HIS A 17 1.01 -15.30 5.64
N GLN A 18 0.65 -16.51 6.05
CA GLN A 18 1.60 -17.61 6.24
C GLN A 18 1.34 -18.75 5.26
N SER A 19 2.36 -19.56 5.01
CA SER A 19 2.27 -20.77 4.18
C SER A 19 3.32 -21.81 4.54
N GLN A 20 3.01 -23.05 4.21
CA GLN A 20 3.83 -24.24 4.42
C GLN A 20 3.81 -25.11 3.16
N THR A 21 4.67 -24.76 2.21
CA THR A 21 4.90 -25.46 0.94
C THR A 21 6.39 -25.78 0.80
N THR A 22 6.75 -26.66 -0.13
CA THR A 22 8.16 -26.96 -0.43
C THR A 22 8.94 -25.79 -1.04
N LEU A 23 8.25 -24.70 -1.41
CA LEU A 23 8.86 -23.48 -1.96
C LEU A 23 9.10 -22.42 -0.89
N ASP A 24 8.50 -22.56 0.30
CA ASP A 24 8.62 -21.58 1.36
C ASP A 24 9.98 -21.66 2.04
N ALA A 25 10.63 -20.50 2.21
CA ALA A 25 11.97 -20.39 2.80
C ALA A 25 12.16 -19.18 3.71
N LEU A 26 11.11 -18.38 3.95
CA LEU A 26 11.25 -17.08 4.65
C LEU A 26 11.68 -17.24 6.11
N THR A 27 11.07 -18.19 6.84
CA THR A 27 11.38 -18.41 8.27
C THR A 27 12.08 -19.74 8.52
N GLY A 28 12.24 -20.57 7.50
CA GLY A 28 12.86 -21.90 7.57
C GLY A 28 12.56 -22.73 6.34
N THR A 29 13.19 -23.90 6.20
CA THR A 29 12.94 -24.82 5.09
C THR A 29 11.48 -25.28 5.10
N ASN A 30 10.78 -25.09 3.99
CA ASN A 30 9.36 -25.36 3.80
C ASN A 30 8.43 -24.54 4.72
N GLN A 31 8.90 -23.36 5.17
CA GLN A 31 8.19 -22.54 6.15
C GLN A 31 8.20 -21.06 5.81
N CYS A 32 6.99 -20.50 5.79
CA CYS A 32 6.73 -19.07 5.90
C CYS A 32 5.81 -18.84 7.10
N GLY A 33 6.43 -18.78 8.28
CA GLY A 33 5.75 -18.87 9.56
C GLY A 33 5.22 -20.27 9.87
N ALA A 34 4.60 -20.43 11.03
CA ALA A 34 4.16 -21.72 11.57
C ALA A 34 2.72 -21.70 12.15
N GLU A 35 1.94 -20.65 11.86
CA GLU A 35 0.60 -20.42 12.39
C GLU A 35 -0.47 -20.71 11.32
N PRO A 36 -1.15 -21.88 11.37
CA PRO A 36 -2.11 -22.28 10.34
C PRO A 36 -3.31 -21.33 10.24
N SER A 37 -3.69 -20.67 11.33
CA SER A 37 -4.76 -19.68 11.33
C SER A 37 -4.46 -18.44 10.47
N LYS A 38 -3.19 -18.23 10.11
CA LYS A 38 -2.74 -17.16 9.22
C LYS A 38 -2.60 -17.59 7.75
N VAL A 39 -2.97 -18.82 7.41
CA VAL A 39 -3.06 -19.26 6.01
C VAL A 39 -4.38 -18.77 5.41
N PRO A 40 -4.38 -17.89 4.38
CA PRO A 40 -5.59 -17.20 3.93
C PRO A 40 -6.63 -18.16 3.35
N SER A 41 -7.70 -18.45 4.11
CA SER A 41 -8.71 -19.47 3.73
C SER A 41 -8.11 -20.81 3.31
N GLY A 42 -7.01 -21.21 3.94
CA GLY A 42 -6.28 -22.44 3.62
C GLY A 42 -5.49 -22.40 2.31
N GLN A 43 -5.43 -21.26 1.61
CA GLN A 43 -4.68 -21.11 0.38
C GLN A 43 -3.18 -20.94 0.65
N GLN A 44 -2.43 -21.99 0.32
CA GLN A 44 -0.98 -22.07 0.46
C GLN A 44 -0.23 -21.22 -0.59
N ALA A 45 1.09 -21.09 -0.42
CA ALA A 45 1.96 -20.27 -1.28
C ALA A 45 1.59 -18.77 -1.33
N ARG A 46 0.97 -18.26 -0.25
CA ARG A 46 0.62 -16.84 -0.09
C ARG A 46 1.39 -16.17 1.05
N CYS A 47 2.62 -16.60 1.26
CA CYS A 47 3.57 -16.01 2.20
C CYS A 47 3.64 -14.50 2.01
N GLY A 48 3.43 -13.72 3.08
CA GLY A 48 3.50 -12.27 2.95
C GLY A 48 3.24 -11.47 4.22
N PHE A 49 3.50 -10.16 4.19
CA PHE A 49 3.75 -9.39 2.97
C PHE A 49 5.16 -9.53 2.39
N GLY A 50 5.30 -9.17 1.11
CA GLY A 50 6.61 -9.04 0.45
C GLY A 50 7.32 -7.73 0.83
N PRO A 51 8.41 -7.38 0.12
CA PRO A 51 9.13 -6.13 0.35
C PRO A 51 8.25 -4.88 0.25
N ARG A 52 8.61 -3.81 0.97
CA ARG A 52 7.87 -2.54 0.93
C ARG A 52 7.96 -1.89 -0.45
N LEU A 53 6.89 -1.23 -0.85
CA LEU A 53 6.76 -0.54 -2.14
C LEU A 53 6.37 0.93 -1.93
N PRO A 54 6.75 1.83 -2.86
CA PRO A 54 6.20 3.17 -2.86
C PRO A 54 4.68 3.15 -3.16
N LEU A 55 3.93 3.94 -2.39
CA LEU A 55 2.52 4.19 -2.60
C LEU A 55 2.27 5.69 -2.48
N LEU A 56 1.66 6.29 -3.50
CA LEU A 56 1.32 7.70 -3.53
C LEU A 56 -0.16 7.87 -3.88
N VAL A 57 -0.80 8.87 -3.26
CA VAL A 57 -2.14 9.33 -3.60
C VAL A 57 -2.03 10.79 -4.04
N ILE A 58 -2.46 11.07 -5.27
CA ILE A 58 -2.50 12.40 -5.85
C ILE A 58 -3.97 12.72 -6.15
N SER A 59 -4.53 13.67 -5.41
CA SER A 59 -5.95 14.02 -5.48
C SER A 59 -6.18 15.40 -4.88
N PRO A 60 -7.21 16.15 -5.31
CA PRO A 60 -7.69 17.32 -4.58
C PRO A 60 -8.03 17.05 -3.11
N PHE A 61 -8.32 15.79 -2.75
CA PHE A 61 -8.62 15.39 -1.38
C PHE A 61 -7.41 14.81 -0.65
N ALA A 62 -6.24 14.70 -1.29
CA ALA A 62 -5.07 14.15 -0.63
C ALA A 62 -4.52 15.17 0.38
N LYS A 63 -4.08 14.70 1.54
CA LYS A 63 -3.33 15.53 2.50
C LYS A 63 -2.01 15.96 1.85
N ARG A 64 -1.73 17.27 1.85
CA ARG A 64 -0.49 17.83 1.27
C ARG A 64 0.70 17.58 2.19
N ASN A 65 1.84 17.23 1.60
CA ASN A 65 3.10 17.02 2.32
C ASN A 65 2.94 16.10 3.55
N PHE A 66 2.19 15.01 3.37
CA PHE A 66 1.80 14.10 4.44
C PHE A 66 2.28 12.68 4.14
N ILE A 67 2.78 12.01 5.17
CA ILE A 67 3.18 10.61 5.14
C ILE A 67 2.21 9.85 6.05
N ASP A 68 1.46 8.92 5.47
CA ASP A 68 0.68 7.94 6.24
C ASP A 68 1.59 6.75 6.56
N SER A 69 1.77 6.46 7.85
CA SER A 69 2.58 5.34 8.34
C SER A 69 1.74 4.10 8.68
N SER A 70 0.45 4.11 8.34
CA SER A 70 -0.43 2.96 8.50
C SER A 70 0.05 1.79 7.63
N LEU A 71 -0.10 0.56 8.14
CA LEU A 71 0.24 -0.63 7.35
C LEU A 71 -0.75 -0.78 6.19
N THR A 72 -0.25 -0.72 4.96
CA THR A 72 -1.00 -0.96 3.73
C THR A 72 -0.28 -1.98 2.85
N ASP A 73 -1.04 -2.70 2.05
CA ASP A 73 -0.52 -3.59 1.02
C ASP A 73 -1.24 -3.30 -0.31
N GLN A 74 -0.92 -4.04 -1.37
CA GLN A 74 -1.52 -3.80 -2.70
C GLN A 74 -3.06 -3.92 -2.68
N SER A 75 -3.61 -4.80 -1.85
CA SER A 75 -5.05 -4.96 -1.71
C SER A 75 -5.72 -3.83 -0.92
N SER A 76 -4.96 -2.89 -0.31
CA SER A 76 -5.51 -1.65 0.25
C SER A 76 -6.17 -0.77 -0.83
N ILE A 77 -5.70 -0.86 -2.08
CA ILE A 77 -6.34 -0.18 -3.22
C ILE A 77 -7.71 -0.82 -3.50
N LEU A 78 -7.79 -2.15 -3.49
CA LEU A 78 -9.03 -2.89 -3.67
C LEU A 78 -10.01 -2.56 -2.54
N ARG A 79 -9.56 -2.63 -1.29
CA ARG A 79 -10.35 -2.25 -0.11
C ARG A 79 -10.89 -0.82 -0.23
N PHE A 80 -10.08 0.14 -0.69
CA PHE A 80 -10.53 1.52 -0.87
C PHE A 80 -11.66 1.64 -1.89
N ILE A 81 -11.59 0.91 -3.01
CA ILE A 81 -12.68 0.84 -4.00
C ILE A 81 -13.93 0.24 -3.37
N GLU A 82 -13.81 -0.91 -2.70
CA GLU A 82 -14.95 -1.55 -2.05
C GLU A 82 -15.63 -0.65 -1.01
N ASP A 83 -14.84 0.05 -0.20
CA ASP A 83 -15.31 0.97 0.84
C ASP A 83 -16.01 2.19 0.21
N ASN A 84 -15.48 2.74 -0.90
CA ASN A 84 -16.04 3.93 -1.56
C ASN A 84 -17.37 3.66 -2.29
N TRP A 85 -17.55 2.45 -2.84
CA TRP A 85 -18.75 2.05 -3.58
C TRP A 85 -19.66 1.07 -2.81
N ASN A 86 -19.36 0.80 -1.54
CA ASN A 86 -20.10 -0.10 -0.67
C ASN A 86 -20.34 -1.49 -1.30
N LEU A 87 -19.28 -2.08 -1.86
CA LEU A 87 -19.35 -3.35 -2.61
C LEU A 87 -19.23 -4.60 -1.71
N GLY A 88 -18.79 -4.43 -0.46
CA GLY A 88 -18.34 -5.55 0.38
C GLY A 88 -16.96 -6.06 -0.02
N ARG A 89 -16.44 -7.06 0.71
CA ARG A 89 -15.17 -7.73 0.40
C ARG A 89 -15.37 -8.80 -0.66
N VAL A 90 -14.35 -9.06 -1.49
CA VAL A 90 -14.41 -10.16 -2.49
C VAL A 90 -14.60 -11.53 -1.82
N GLY A 91 -13.98 -11.74 -0.65
CA GLY A 91 -14.06 -13.01 0.08
C GLY A 91 -13.17 -14.12 -0.52
N ALA A 92 -13.46 -15.38 -0.17
CA ALA A 92 -12.74 -16.57 -0.65
C ALA A 92 -11.20 -16.52 -0.48
N GLY A 93 -10.72 -15.85 0.58
CA GLY A 93 -9.30 -15.71 0.85
C GLY A 93 -8.64 -14.49 0.20
N SER A 94 -9.39 -13.60 -0.46
CA SER A 94 -8.87 -12.29 -0.88
C SER A 94 -8.22 -11.54 0.31
N ALA A 95 -7.15 -10.79 0.02
CA ALA A 95 -6.41 -10.04 1.03
C ALA A 95 -7.12 -8.74 1.46
N ASP A 96 -8.13 -8.30 0.70
CA ASP A 96 -8.95 -7.11 0.98
C ASP A 96 -9.51 -7.07 2.41
N ALA A 97 -9.89 -8.23 2.95
CA ALA A 97 -10.47 -8.39 4.27
C ALA A 97 -9.48 -8.05 5.39
N THR A 98 -8.18 -8.16 5.13
CA THR A 98 -7.09 -7.87 6.08
C THR A 98 -6.29 -6.63 5.71
N ALA A 99 -6.56 -6.03 4.54
CA ALA A 99 -5.81 -4.90 4.01
C ALA A 99 -5.98 -3.64 4.86
N GLY A 100 -4.95 -2.79 4.93
CA GLY A 100 -5.06 -1.45 5.52
C GLY A 100 -6.01 -0.52 4.75
N THR A 101 -6.54 0.51 5.40
CA THR A 101 -7.32 1.56 4.73
C THR A 101 -6.41 2.68 4.21
N LEU A 102 -6.78 3.27 3.06
CA LEU A 102 -6.13 4.47 2.53
C LEU A 102 -6.75 5.79 3.01
N ALA A 103 -7.81 5.73 3.83
CA ALA A 103 -8.53 6.91 4.30
C ALA A 103 -7.64 7.91 5.04
N GLY A 104 -6.56 7.43 5.70
CA GLY A 104 -5.59 8.27 6.39
C GLY A 104 -4.86 9.25 5.47
N MET A 105 -4.77 8.96 4.17
CA MET A 105 -4.12 9.80 3.16
C MET A 105 -5.02 10.94 2.64
N PHE A 106 -6.30 10.95 2.99
CA PHE A 106 -7.28 11.92 2.50
C PHE A 106 -7.77 12.87 3.61
N ASP A 107 -8.05 14.11 3.22
CA ASP A 107 -8.92 15.05 3.93
C ASP A 107 -10.11 15.38 3.03
N PHE A 108 -11.20 14.63 3.21
CA PHE A 108 -12.43 14.84 2.43
C PHE A 108 -13.21 16.09 2.83
N ALA A 109 -12.94 16.66 4.00
CA ALA A 109 -13.63 17.85 4.50
C ALA A 109 -13.02 19.14 3.94
N ARG A 110 -11.73 19.13 3.61
CA ARG A 110 -10.98 20.30 3.13
C ARG A 110 -10.19 19.98 1.87
N PRO A 111 -10.86 19.85 0.71
CA PRO A 111 -10.16 19.64 -0.55
C PRO A 111 -9.24 20.81 -0.90
N ASN A 112 -8.05 20.50 -1.36
CA ASN A 112 -7.12 21.42 -1.98
C ASN A 112 -6.91 21.03 -3.45
N ALA A 113 -7.64 21.69 -4.35
CA ALA A 113 -7.63 21.39 -5.77
C ALA A 113 -6.47 22.03 -6.55
N ARG A 114 -5.43 22.58 -5.88
CA ARG A 114 -4.29 23.17 -6.57
C ARG A 114 -3.40 22.05 -7.15
N PRO A 115 -3.27 21.94 -8.47
CA PRO A 115 -2.37 20.97 -9.08
C PRO A 115 -0.90 21.38 -8.86
N LEU A 116 -0.02 20.38 -8.87
CA LEU A 116 1.43 20.55 -9.01
C LEU A 116 1.81 20.09 -10.41
N ILE A 117 2.16 21.01 -11.30
CA ILE A 117 2.51 20.73 -12.68
C ILE A 117 4.03 20.67 -12.79
N LEU A 118 4.53 19.49 -13.13
CA LEU A 118 5.96 19.26 -13.26
C LEU A 118 6.41 19.46 -14.72
N ASP A 119 7.64 19.93 -14.88
CA ASP A 119 8.38 19.79 -16.11
C ASP A 119 8.70 18.30 -16.34
N THR A 120 8.34 17.79 -17.52
CA THR A 120 8.43 16.34 -17.80
C THR A 120 9.86 15.86 -18.02
N SER A 121 10.82 16.77 -18.27
CA SER A 121 12.23 16.42 -18.49
C SER A 121 13.05 16.44 -17.20
N THR A 122 12.68 17.29 -16.25
CA THR A 122 13.44 17.52 -15.01
C THR A 122 12.73 17.05 -13.75
N GLY A 123 11.40 16.89 -13.80
CA GLY A 123 10.56 16.63 -12.62
C GLY A 123 10.42 17.81 -11.67
N GLN A 124 10.94 19.00 -12.02
CA GLN A 124 10.81 20.21 -11.20
C GLN A 124 9.43 20.86 -11.39
N PRO A 125 8.90 21.59 -10.39
CA PRO A 125 7.70 22.42 -10.58
C PRO A 125 7.93 23.42 -11.72
N ARG A 126 6.91 23.64 -12.57
CA ARG A 126 7.01 24.66 -13.61
C ARG A 126 7.06 26.07 -13.01
N GLU A 127 7.76 26.99 -13.69
CA GLU A 127 7.86 28.39 -13.29
C GLU A 127 6.46 29.00 -13.06
N GLY A 128 6.25 29.59 -11.87
CA GLY A 128 4.95 30.09 -11.40
C GLY A 128 4.30 29.28 -10.27
N GLU A 129 4.79 28.07 -9.95
CA GLU A 129 4.24 27.23 -8.88
C GLU A 129 5.06 27.22 -7.57
N GLN A 130 6.33 27.65 -7.61
CA GLN A 130 7.26 27.66 -6.46
C GLN A 130 6.92 28.70 -5.37
N ALA A 131 6.14 29.74 -5.67
CA ALA A 131 6.01 30.91 -4.78
C ALA A 131 5.17 30.70 -3.50
N ASP A 132 4.44 29.59 -3.36
CA ASP A 132 3.43 29.43 -2.29
C ASP A 132 3.63 28.18 -1.40
N SER A 133 4.81 27.55 -1.42
CA SER A 133 5.09 26.37 -0.58
C SER A 133 5.66 26.68 0.81
N GLU A 134 5.93 27.94 1.15
CA GLU A 134 6.60 28.32 2.42
C GLU A 134 5.67 28.93 3.49
N GLN A 135 4.35 28.98 3.29
CA GLN A 135 3.43 29.48 4.32
C GLN A 135 2.32 28.46 4.60
N GLY A 136 2.37 27.84 5.78
CA GLY A 136 1.34 26.92 6.29
C GLY A 136 1.87 26.02 7.39
#